data_AF-A0A8W8MMN9-F1
#
_entry.id   AF-A0A8W8MMN9-F1
#
_cell.length_a   1.000
_cell.length_b   1.000
_cell.length_c   1.000
_cell.angle_alpha   90.00
_cell.angle_beta   90.00
_cell.angle_gamma   90.00
#
_symmetry.space_group_name_H-M   'P 1'
#
loop_
_entity.id
_entity.type
_entity.pdbx_description
1 polymer ?
#
loop_
_entity_poly.entity_id
_entity_poly.type
_entity_poly.pdbx_seq_one_letter_code
_entity_poly.pdbx_strand_id
1 'polypeptide(L)'
;MDQRTADRVLSELAHLREMFSSKSKKALKMPDGIQRAVRQVIRKLKEDVENPLVVDYDKFENNDIRTIVREVRRSYTNYDWGSGTIEEALRRVWRNMRDEERRREKGKKELHRRQSKQAKRIRDKLKSRCTQLKNDAIYKKKDRKKIRKCLSKEATSPEVTDEDEPTQRVAIPFVWESSLLRAIKCDLDRGYSDSLGIQQRRQKSKVTRSATEMTMTPPPRNIPGWAISTTYHLDG
;
A
#
# COMPACT_ATOMS: atom_id res chain seq x y z
N MET A 1 -40.49 8.63 24.33
CA MET A 1 -40.33 7.48 23.41
C MET A 1 -40.00 6.28 24.30
N ASP A 2 -40.82 5.23 24.31
CA ASP A 2 -40.64 4.08 25.21
C ASP A 2 -39.39 3.27 24.80
N GLN A 3 -38.69 2.71 25.79
CA GLN A 3 -37.45 1.95 25.62
C GLN A 3 -37.64 0.79 24.63
N ARG A 4 -38.82 0.16 24.65
CA ARG A 4 -39.21 -0.91 23.73
C ARG A 4 -39.29 -0.46 22.27
N THR A 5 -39.73 0.78 22.04
CA THR A 5 -39.79 1.37 20.70
C THR A 5 -38.39 1.69 20.19
N ALA A 6 -37.51 2.19 21.06
CA ALA A 6 -36.11 2.46 20.71
C ALA A 6 -35.35 1.16 20.35
N ASP A 7 -35.54 0.09 21.12
CA ASP A 7 -34.89 -1.20 20.87
C ASP A 7 -35.37 -1.84 19.56
N ARG A 8 -36.67 -1.71 19.24
CA ARG A 8 -37.23 -2.20 17.98
C ARG A 8 -36.66 -1.46 16.76
N VAL A 9 -36.57 -0.14 16.84
CA VAL A 9 -35.97 0.69 15.77
C VAL A 9 -34.50 0.36 15.58
N LEU A 10 -33.74 0.17 16.67
CA LEU A 10 -32.33 -0.22 16.58
C LEU A 10 -32.14 -1.61 15.95
N SER A 11 -33.04 -2.56 16.24
CA SER A 11 -33.03 -3.88 15.63
C SER A 11 -33.35 -3.83 14.13
N GLU A 12 -34.33 -3.03 13.72
CA GLU A 12 -34.69 -2.83 12.31
C GLU A 12 -33.56 -2.14 11.54
N LEU A 13 -32.91 -1.13 12.13
CA LEU A 13 -31.73 -0.48 11.55
C LEU A 13 -30.53 -1.43 11.44
N ALA A 14 -30.32 -2.32 12.41
CA ALA A 14 -29.27 -3.33 12.35
C ALA A 14 -29.52 -4.34 11.22
N HIS A 15 -30.78 -4.78 11.04
CA HIS A 15 -31.17 -5.68 9.96
C HIS A 15 -31.03 -5.02 8.58
N LEU A 16 -31.45 -3.76 8.43
CA LEU A 16 -31.21 -2.99 7.21
C LEU A 16 -29.72 -2.80 6.95
N ARG A 17 -28.92 -2.53 7.99
CA ARG A 17 -27.46 -2.44 7.88
C ARG A 17 -26.85 -3.77 7.46
N GLU A 18 -27.39 -4.91 7.87
CA GLU A 18 -26.93 -6.23 7.39
C GLU A 18 -27.34 -6.48 5.93
N MET A 19 -28.56 -6.11 5.55
CA MET A 19 -29.05 -6.22 4.16
C MET A 19 -28.26 -5.33 3.19
N PHE A 20 -27.89 -4.12 3.61
CA PHE A 20 -27.08 -3.18 2.84
C PHE A 20 -25.57 -3.29 3.12
N SER A 21 -25.17 -4.09 4.10
CA SER A 21 -23.79 -4.53 4.23
C SER A 21 -23.55 -5.45 3.06
N SER A 22 -23.01 -4.88 1.99
CA SER A 22 -22.22 -5.65 1.05
C SER A 22 -21.18 -6.38 1.88
N LYS A 23 -21.50 -7.62 2.29
CA LYS A 23 -20.52 -8.56 2.82
C LYS A 23 -19.45 -8.55 1.75
N SER A 24 -18.37 -7.84 2.04
CA SER A 24 -17.14 -7.85 1.25
C SER A 24 -16.86 -9.32 1.08
N LYS A 25 -17.22 -9.88 -0.10
CA LYS A 25 -16.97 -11.27 -0.42
C LYS A 25 -15.48 -11.39 -0.21
N LYS A 26 -15.06 -12.04 0.89
CA LYS A 26 -13.66 -12.14 1.29
C LYS A 26 -12.90 -12.46 0.02
N ALA A 27 -12.08 -11.50 -0.43
CA ALA A 27 -11.50 -11.57 -1.76
C ALA A 27 -10.84 -12.94 -1.87
N LEU A 28 -11.35 -13.80 -2.77
CA LEU A 28 -10.89 -15.17 -2.90
C LEU A 28 -9.36 -15.14 -2.97
N LYS A 29 -8.69 -15.87 -2.08
CA LYS A 29 -7.23 -15.93 -2.08
C LYS A 29 -6.83 -16.55 -3.42
N MET A 30 -6.14 -15.79 -4.25
CA MET A 30 -5.79 -16.26 -5.58
C MET A 30 -4.60 -17.20 -5.48
N PRO A 31 -4.58 -18.29 -6.26
CA PRO A 31 -3.38 -19.09 -6.45
C PRO A 31 -2.23 -18.21 -6.93
N ASP A 32 -1.01 -18.54 -6.49
CA ASP A 32 0.17 -17.79 -6.90
C ASP A 32 0.38 -17.92 -8.41
N GLY A 33 0.82 -16.82 -9.05
CA GLY A 33 1.12 -16.79 -10.49
C GLY A 33 -0.08 -16.66 -11.43
N ILE A 34 -1.32 -17.00 -11.03
CA ILE A 34 -2.48 -17.04 -11.95
C ILE A 34 -2.76 -15.70 -12.63
N GLN A 35 -2.67 -14.58 -11.90
CA GLN A 35 -2.88 -13.25 -12.48
C GLN A 35 -1.77 -12.86 -13.47
N ARG A 36 -0.55 -13.36 -13.24
CA ARG A 36 0.58 -13.15 -14.16
C ARG A 36 0.38 -13.95 -15.45
N ALA A 37 -0.03 -15.21 -15.31
CA ALA A 37 -0.38 -16.09 -16.44
C ALA A 37 -1.47 -15.46 -17.31
N VAL A 38 -2.57 -15.00 -16.70
CA VAL A 38 -3.66 -14.30 -17.41
C VAL A 38 -3.14 -13.07 -18.15
N ARG A 39 -2.31 -12.23 -17.52
CA ARG A 39 -1.72 -11.04 -18.19
C ARG A 39 -0.86 -11.42 -19.39
N GLN A 40 -0.09 -12.49 -19.28
CA GLN A 40 0.77 -12.96 -20.38
C GLN A 40 -0.05 -13.49 -21.54
N VAL A 41 -1.13 -14.22 -21.28
CA VAL A 41 -2.06 -14.68 -22.32
C VAL A 41 -2.76 -13.51 -23.00
N ILE A 42 -3.28 -12.53 -22.24
CA ILE A 42 -3.90 -11.34 -22.84
C ILE A 42 -2.89 -10.60 -23.73
N ARG A 43 -1.64 -10.46 -23.28
CA ARG A 43 -0.59 -9.83 -24.07
C ARG A 43 -0.33 -10.60 -25.36
N LYS A 44 -0.15 -11.93 -25.27
CA LYS A 44 0.04 -12.81 -26.42
C LYS A 44 -1.10 -12.68 -27.43
N LEU A 45 -2.34 -12.72 -26.95
CA LEU A 45 -3.52 -12.59 -27.82
C LEU A 45 -3.64 -11.18 -28.45
N LYS A 46 -3.15 -10.14 -27.78
CA LYS A 46 -3.09 -8.77 -28.36
C LYS A 46 -2.01 -8.62 -29.43
N GLU A 47 -0.92 -9.35 -29.29
CA GLU A 47 0.23 -9.35 -30.19
C GLU A 47 0.07 -10.36 -31.34
N ASP A 48 -1.05 -11.09 -31.39
CA ASP A 48 -1.39 -12.01 -32.46
C ASP A 48 -1.57 -11.24 -33.78
N VAL A 49 -0.82 -11.64 -34.82
CA VAL A 49 -0.77 -10.97 -36.11
C VAL A 49 -2.00 -11.31 -36.96
N GLU A 50 -2.55 -12.52 -36.80
CA GLU A 50 -3.68 -12.99 -37.62
C GLU A 50 -5.02 -12.56 -37.03
N ASN A 51 -5.17 -12.63 -35.71
CA ASN A 51 -6.41 -12.26 -35.04
C ASN A 51 -6.16 -11.59 -33.68
N PRO A 52 -5.75 -10.30 -33.67
CA PRO A 52 -5.45 -9.59 -32.44
C PRO A 52 -6.69 -9.43 -31.57
N LEU A 53 -6.57 -9.77 -30.30
CA LEU A 53 -7.59 -9.52 -29.30
C LEU A 53 -7.74 -8.01 -29.05
N VAL A 54 -8.79 -7.40 -29.60
CA VAL A 54 -9.16 -6.02 -29.30
C VAL A 54 -9.96 -5.99 -28.00
N VAL A 55 -9.30 -5.54 -26.93
CA VAL A 55 -9.92 -5.45 -25.61
C VAL A 55 -10.63 -4.10 -25.46
N ASP A 56 -11.97 -4.11 -25.48
CA ASP A 56 -12.78 -3.02 -24.93
C ASP A 56 -12.70 -3.09 -23.40
N TYR A 57 -12.13 -2.07 -22.76
CA TYR A 57 -11.95 -2.09 -21.31
C TYR A 57 -13.24 -1.78 -20.53
N ASP A 58 -14.23 -1.19 -21.18
CA ASP A 58 -15.52 -0.84 -20.56
C ASP A 58 -16.51 -2.00 -20.65
N LYS A 59 -16.40 -2.85 -21.67
CA LYS A 59 -17.20 -4.08 -21.82
C LYS A 59 -16.42 -5.32 -21.41
N PHE A 60 -16.98 -6.12 -20.51
CA PHE A 60 -16.38 -7.41 -20.12
C PHE A 60 -17.16 -8.53 -20.81
N GLU A 61 -16.81 -8.84 -22.05
CA GLU A 61 -17.61 -9.72 -22.91
C GLU A 61 -17.35 -11.21 -22.68
N ASN A 62 -18.42 -12.01 -22.74
CA ASN A 62 -18.36 -13.45 -22.48
C ASN A 62 -17.48 -14.22 -23.48
N ASN A 63 -17.35 -13.74 -24.71
CA ASN A 63 -16.54 -14.41 -25.72
C ASN A 63 -15.04 -14.26 -25.43
N ASP A 64 -14.58 -13.05 -25.11
CA ASP A 64 -13.20 -12.76 -24.70
C ASP A 64 -12.81 -13.55 -23.46
N ILE A 65 -13.70 -13.62 -22.47
CA ILE A 65 -13.51 -14.41 -21.26
C ILE A 65 -13.24 -15.87 -21.60
N ARG A 66 -14.10 -16.46 -22.44
CA ARG A 66 -13.98 -17.87 -22.83
C ARG A 66 -12.67 -18.12 -23.58
N THR A 67 -12.29 -17.25 -24.49
CA THR A 67 -11.04 -17.34 -25.26
C THR A 67 -9.82 -17.26 -24.34
N ILE A 68 -9.76 -16.27 -23.45
CA ILE A 68 -8.63 -16.09 -22.53
C ILE A 68 -8.54 -17.23 -21.53
N VAL A 69 -9.67 -17.66 -20.92
CA VAL A 69 -9.68 -18.78 -19.98
C VAL A 69 -9.21 -20.07 -20.66
N ARG A 70 -9.64 -20.32 -21.90
CA ARG A 70 -9.20 -21.48 -22.69
C ARG A 70 -7.69 -21.43 -22.95
N GLU A 71 -7.17 -20.29 -23.38
CA GLU A 71 -5.76 -20.14 -23.71
C GLU A 71 -4.85 -20.19 -22.47
N VAL A 72 -5.32 -19.71 -21.31
CA VAL A 72 -4.62 -19.88 -20.03
C VAL A 72 -4.55 -21.36 -19.65
N ARG A 73 -5.65 -22.11 -19.75
CA ARG A 73 -5.63 -23.56 -19.46
C ARG A 73 -4.71 -24.32 -20.41
N ARG A 74 -4.66 -23.92 -21.68
CA ARG A 74 -3.79 -24.51 -22.69
C ARG A 74 -2.31 -24.20 -22.47
N SER A 75 -1.98 -22.98 -22.05
CA SER A 75 -0.58 -22.54 -21.87
C SER A 75 0.01 -22.93 -20.50
N TYR A 76 -0.85 -23.18 -19.50
CA TYR A 76 -0.47 -23.47 -18.12
C TYR A 76 -1.04 -24.82 -17.66
N THR A 77 -0.90 -25.86 -18.48
CA THR A 77 -1.41 -27.22 -18.22
C THR A 77 -0.88 -27.83 -16.93
N ASN A 78 0.33 -27.45 -16.51
CA ASN A 78 0.96 -27.94 -15.29
C ASN A 78 0.31 -27.37 -14.00
N TYR A 79 -0.62 -26.41 -14.13
CA TYR A 79 -1.32 -25.80 -13.01
C TYR A 79 -2.78 -26.26 -12.98
N ASP A 80 -3.22 -26.80 -11.84
CA ASP A 80 -4.62 -27.24 -11.63
C ASP A 80 -5.54 -26.07 -11.27
N TRP A 81 -5.57 -25.05 -12.14
CA TRP A 81 -6.44 -23.89 -11.95
C TRP A 81 -7.81 -24.15 -12.59
N GLY A 82 -8.85 -24.28 -11.76
CA GLY A 82 -10.22 -24.36 -12.24
C GLY A 82 -10.67 -23.12 -13.03
N SER A 83 -11.54 -23.30 -14.02
CA SER A 83 -12.00 -22.23 -14.92
C SER A 83 -12.56 -21.01 -14.17
N GLY A 84 -13.35 -21.22 -13.12
CA GLY A 84 -13.91 -20.12 -12.32
C GLY A 84 -12.84 -19.29 -11.59
N THR A 85 -11.73 -19.93 -11.20
CA THR A 85 -10.58 -19.25 -10.57
C THR A 85 -9.83 -18.39 -11.59
N ILE A 86 -9.65 -18.90 -12.81
CA ILE A 86 -9.04 -18.15 -13.92
C ILE A 86 -9.94 -16.98 -14.32
N GLU A 87 -11.25 -17.19 -14.41
CA GLU A 87 -12.21 -16.13 -14.74
C GLU A 87 -12.21 -15.01 -13.68
N GLU A 88 -12.17 -15.36 -12.40
CA GLU A 88 -12.07 -14.36 -11.34
C GLU A 88 -10.73 -13.62 -11.37
N ALA A 89 -9.62 -14.31 -11.66
CA ALA A 89 -8.33 -13.68 -11.91
C ALA A 89 -8.38 -12.73 -13.11
N LEU A 90 -9.06 -13.13 -14.19
CA LEU A 90 -9.30 -12.33 -15.38
C LEU A 90 -10.09 -11.07 -15.07
N ARG A 91 -11.20 -11.16 -14.32
CA ARG A 91 -11.98 -9.98 -13.89
C ARG A 91 -11.13 -8.97 -13.12
N ARG A 92 -10.22 -9.43 -12.27
CA ARG A 92 -9.28 -8.56 -11.54
C ARG A 92 -8.25 -7.93 -12.47
N VAL A 93 -7.68 -8.71 -13.38
CA VAL A 93 -6.72 -8.22 -14.38
C VAL A 93 -7.37 -7.18 -15.29
N TRP A 94 -8.58 -7.44 -15.78
CA TRP A 94 -9.32 -6.56 -16.67
C TRP A 94 -9.64 -5.21 -16.02
N ARG A 95 -10.14 -5.21 -14.77
CA ARG A 95 -10.32 -3.98 -13.99
C ARG A 95 -9.02 -3.19 -13.85
N ASN A 96 -7.93 -3.88 -13.51
CA ASN A 96 -6.63 -3.23 -13.36
C ASN A 96 -6.14 -2.61 -14.69
N MET A 97 -6.37 -3.28 -15.82
CA MET A 97 -6.01 -2.76 -17.14
C MET A 97 -6.86 -1.55 -17.52
N ARG A 98 -8.19 -1.60 -17.29
CA ARG A 98 -9.09 -0.46 -17.47
C ARG A 98 -8.67 0.76 -16.66
N ASP A 99 -8.36 0.56 -15.38
CA ASP A 99 -7.91 1.65 -14.53
C ASP A 99 -6.56 2.20 -14.98
N GLU A 100 -5.68 1.35 -15.56
CA GLU A 100 -4.42 1.80 -16.15
C GLU A 100 -4.62 2.61 -17.43
N GLU A 101 -5.53 2.19 -18.30
CA GLU A 101 -5.98 2.92 -19.49
C GLU A 101 -6.51 4.30 -19.12
N ARG A 102 -7.52 4.36 -18.24
CA ARG A 102 -8.12 5.62 -17.77
C ARG A 102 -7.11 6.54 -17.08
N ARG A 103 -6.12 5.98 -16.37
CA ARG A 103 -5.03 6.77 -15.77
C ARG A 103 -4.08 7.32 -16.85
N ARG A 104 -3.87 6.60 -17.95
CA ARG A 104 -3.05 7.04 -19.07
C ARG A 104 -3.74 8.15 -19.85
N GLU A 105 -5.00 7.96 -20.22
CA GLU A 105 -5.82 8.96 -20.91
C GLU A 105 -5.88 10.28 -20.12
N LYS A 106 -6.05 10.20 -18.80
CA LYS A 106 -6.08 11.38 -17.92
C LYS A 106 -4.70 11.98 -17.63
N GLY A 107 -3.61 11.43 -18.17
CA GLY A 107 -2.24 11.88 -17.89
C GLY A 107 -1.76 11.65 -16.44
N LYS A 108 -2.51 10.90 -15.62
CA LYS A 108 -2.25 10.70 -14.18
C LYS A 108 -1.35 9.50 -13.87
N LYS A 109 -0.83 8.80 -14.88
CA LYS A 109 -0.03 7.57 -14.72
C LYS A 109 1.23 7.81 -13.89
N GLU A 110 2.01 8.84 -14.21
CA GLU A 110 3.26 9.12 -13.51
C GLU A 110 3.02 9.65 -12.09
N LEU A 111 2.02 10.51 -11.90
CA LEU A 111 1.59 10.95 -10.56
C LEU A 111 1.24 9.77 -9.65
N HIS A 112 0.40 8.84 -10.15
CA HIS A 112 0.03 7.63 -9.42
C HIS A 112 1.25 6.74 -9.11
N ARG A 113 2.19 6.62 -10.06
CA ARG A 113 3.43 5.86 -9.85
C ARG A 113 4.28 6.47 -8.73
N ARG A 114 4.43 7.79 -8.72
CA ARG A 114 5.15 8.53 -7.66
C ARG A 114 4.49 8.33 -6.29
N GLN A 115 3.18 8.55 -6.20
CA GLN A 115 2.40 8.35 -4.97
C GLN A 115 2.48 6.89 -4.47
N SER A 116 2.39 5.92 -5.38
CA SER A 116 2.50 4.49 -5.03
C SER A 116 3.89 4.13 -4.50
N LYS A 117 4.96 4.66 -5.11
CA LYS A 117 6.33 4.49 -4.61
C LYS A 117 6.47 5.11 -3.22
N GLN A 118 6.00 6.34 -3.01
CA GLN A 118 6.05 7.03 -1.73
C GLN A 118 5.28 6.27 -0.64
N ALA A 119 4.06 5.83 -0.93
CA ALA A 119 3.25 5.03 -0.01
C ALA A 119 3.93 3.69 0.34
N LYS A 120 4.58 3.04 -0.64
CA LYS A 120 5.39 1.85 -0.39
C LYS A 120 6.57 2.16 0.54
N ARG A 121 7.33 3.23 0.29
CA ARG A 121 8.45 3.66 1.15
C ARG A 121 8.01 3.87 2.60
N ILE A 122 6.92 4.62 2.82
CA ILE A 122 6.36 4.86 4.15
C ILE A 122 5.98 3.55 4.84
N ARG A 123 5.29 2.65 4.13
CA ARG A 123 4.90 1.33 4.68
C ARG A 123 6.12 0.48 5.06
N ASP A 124 7.11 0.41 4.19
CA ASP A 124 8.32 -0.39 4.41
C ASP A 124 9.11 0.16 5.61
N LYS A 125 9.25 1.49 5.72
CA LYS A 125 9.91 2.17 6.84
C LYS A 125 9.19 1.99 8.17
N LEU A 126 7.85 2.08 8.16
CA LEU A 126 7.05 1.80 9.35
C LEU A 126 7.18 0.35 9.79
N LYS A 127 7.15 -0.59 8.83
CA LYS A 127 7.32 -2.00 9.11
C LYS A 127 8.68 -2.27 9.73
N SER A 128 9.77 -1.72 9.18
CA SER A 128 11.12 -1.89 9.73
C SER A 128 11.24 -1.33 11.15
N ARG A 129 10.76 -0.10 11.39
CA ARG A 129 10.77 0.53 12.72
C ARG A 129 9.93 -0.25 13.73
N CYS A 130 8.74 -0.71 13.33
CA CYS A 130 7.90 -1.53 14.19
C CYS A 130 8.53 -2.88 14.54
N THR A 131 9.23 -3.50 13.58
CA THR A 131 9.98 -4.74 13.80
C THR A 131 11.13 -4.49 14.76
N GLN A 132 11.96 -3.47 14.53
CA GLN A 132 13.07 -3.14 15.42
C GLN A 132 12.58 -2.83 16.83
N LEU A 133 11.54 -2.01 16.99
CA LEU A 133 11.00 -1.65 18.31
C LEU A 133 10.50 -2.89 19.10
N LYS A 134 10.10 -3.96 18.41
CA LYS A 134 9.72 -5.22 19.07
C LYS A 134 10.93 -6.03 19.52
N ASN A 135 11.99 -6.04 18.72
CA ASN A 135 13.17 -6.88 18.91
C ASN A 135 14.20 -6.22 19.84
N ASP A 136 14.23 -4.90 19.87
CA ASP A 136 15.23 -4.13 20.59
C ASP A 136 15.02 -4.16 22.11
N ALA A 137 15.98 -4.74 22.83
CA ALA A 137 15.94 -4.90 24.28
C ALA A 137 16.05 -3.56 25.04
N ILE A 138 16.58 -2.50 24.41
CA ILE A 138 16.77 -1.18 25.03
C ILE A 138 15.43 -0.59 25.47
N TYR A 139 14.37 -0.76 24.66
CA TYR A 139 13.07 -0.19 24.95
C TYR A 139 12.24 -1.10 25.86
N LYS A 140 11.90 -0.63 27.06
CA LYS A 140 11.00 -1.34 27.99
C LYS A 140 9.57 -1.40 27.44
N LYS A 141 8.77 -2.37 27.91
CA LYS A 141 7.38 -2.60 27.44
C LYS A 141 6.50 -1.34 27.49
N LYS A 142 6.63 -0.52 28.54
CA LYS A 142 5.89 0.75 28.69
C LYS A 142 6.29 1.75 27.60
N ASP A 143 7.58 1.91 27.33
CA ASP A 143 8.10 2.84 26.33
C ASP A 143 7.78 2.38 24.91
N ARG A 144 7.87 1.08 24.62
CA ARG A 144 7.42 0.50 23.34
C ARG A 144 5.97 0.86 23.04
N LYS A 145 5.08 0.85 24.05
CA LYS A 145 3.67 1.25 23.87
C LYS A 145 3.54 2.73 23.53
N LYS A 146 4.31 3.60 24.19
CA LYS A 146 4.32 5.05 23.91
C LYS A 146 4.88 5.35 22.50
N ILE A 147 6.06 4.80 22.17
CA ILE A 147 6.72 5.00 20.87
C ILE A 147 5.85 4.50 19.73
N ARG A 148 5.17 3.35 19.88
CA ARG A 148 4.29 2.79 18.84
C ARG A 148 3.16 3.75 18.43
N LYS A 149 2.67 4.60 19.33
CA LYS A 149 1.66 5.62 18.97
C LYS A 149 2.19 6.65 17.97
N CYS A 150 3.51 6.86 17.94
CA CYS A 150 4.17 7.79 17.04
C CYS A 150 4.64 7.14 15.71
N LEU A 151 4.48 5.81 15.57
CA LEU A 151 4.83 5.08 14.34
C LEU A 151 3.59 4.90 13.46
N SER A 152 3.12 6.00 12.89
CA SER A 152 2.00 6.04 11.95
C SER A 152 2.42 6.56 10.58
N LYS A 153 1.56 6.37 9.56
CA LYS A 153 1.81 6.90 8.20
C LYS A 153 1.96 8.42 8.22
N GLU A 154 1.09 9.09 8.96
CA GLU A 154 1.05 10.55 9.07
C GLU A 154 2.25 11.11 9.86
N ALA A 155 2.82 10.31 10.77
CA ALA A 155 4.03 10.67 11.52
C ALA A 155 5.32 10.12 10.88
N THR A 156 5.28 9.62 9.65
CA THR A 156 6.49 9.13 8.94
C THR A 156 6.88 10.12 7.86
N SER A 157 8.08 10.67 7.98
CA SER A 157 8.58 11.66 7.02
C SER A 157 8.58 11.10 5.61
N PRO A 158 8.14 11.89 4.61
CA PRO A 158 8.23 11.48 3.23
C PRO A 158 9.70 11.37 2.79
N GLU A 159 9.96 10.45 1.86
CA GLU A 159 11.25 10.27 1.21
C GLU A 159 11.10 10.59 -0.28
N VAL A 160 11.83 11.60 -0.74
CA VAL A 160 11.97 11.93 -2.17
C VAL A 160 13.22 11.24 -2.72
N THR A 161 13.22 10.94 -4.02
CA THR A 161 14.46 10.48 -4.66
C THR A 161 15.35 11.70 -4.84
N ASP A 162 16.64 11.57 -4.58
CA ASP A 162 17.60 12.64 -4.86
C ASP A 162 17.68 12.88 -6.38
N GLU A 163 17.67 14.13 -6.81
CA GLU A 163 17.75 14.49 -8.22
C GLU A 163 19.16 14.28 -8.78
N ASP A 164 20.18 14.48 -7.95
CA ASP A 164 21.59 14.35 -8.31
C ASP A 164 22.06 12.89 -8.23
N GLU A 165 21.49 12.11 -7.31
CA GLU A 165 21.82 10.69 -7.12
C GLU A 165 20.56 9.80 -7.10
N PRO A 166 20.14 9.20 -8.24
CA PRO A 166 18.89 8.44 -8.32
C PRO A 166 18.85 7.17 -7.46
N THR A 167 20.00 6.75 -6.91
CA THR A 167 20.11 5.63 -5.97
C THR A 167 19.95 6.05 -4.51
N GLN A 168 20.08 7.34 -4.21
CA GLN A 168 19.88 7.94 -2.90
C GLN A 168 18.47 8.49 -2.74
N ARG A 169 18.08 8.66 -1.48
CA ARG A 169 16.80 9.25 -1.10
C ARG A 169 17.03 10.27 -0.02
N VAL A 170 16.25 11.34 -0.07
CA VAL A 170 16.28 12.39 0.93
C VAL A 170 14.98 12.32 1.73
N ALA A 171 15.10 12.13 3.04
CA ALA A 171 13.98 12.22 3.95
C ALA A 171 13.75 13.69 4.33
N ILE A 172 12.54 14.20 4.10
CA ILE A 172 12.15 15.56 4.44
C ILE A 172 11.55 15.54 5.87
N PRO A 173 12.23 16.08 6.88
CA PRO A 173 11.78 16.03 8.28
C PRO A 173 10.51 16.88 8.52
N PHE A 174 9.75 16.53 9.56
CA PHE A 174 8.64 17.37 10.03
C PHE A 174 9.14 18.51 10.90
N VAL A 175 8.60 19.72 10.69
CA VAL A 175 8.89 20.89 11.53
C VAL A 175 8.46 20.68 12.98
N TRP A 176 7.37 19.95 13.21
CA TRP A 176 6.84 19.70 14.54
C TRP A 176 7.54 18.54 15.25
N GLU A 177 8.38 17.74 14.59
CA GLU A 177 8.94 16.54 15.23
C GLU A 177 10.01 16.90 16.26
N SER A 178 9.76 16.54 17.52
CA SER A 178 10.72 16.68 18.62
C SER A 178 12.05 15.97 18.34
N SER A 179 13.14 16.53 18.85
CA SER A 179 14.47 15.90 18.80
C SER A 179 14.49 14.51 19.43
N LEU A 180 13.71 14.28 20.49
CA LEU A 180 13.59 12.97 21.14
C LEU A 180 12.93 11.93 20.23
N LEU A 181 11.77 12.23 19.63
CA LEU A 181 11.12 11.32 18.69
C LEU A 181 12.02 11.03 17.48
N ARG A 182 12.73 12.07 17.01
CA ARG A 182 13.67 11.96 15.91
C ARG A 182 14.82 11.01 16.24
N ALA A 183 15.46 11.17 17.40
CA ALA A 183 16.52 10.28 17.88
C ALA A 183 16.04 8.83 17.96
N ILE A 184 14.87 8.59 18.55
CA ILE A 184 14.27 7.25 18.63
C ILE A 184 14.05 6.65 17.23
N LYS A 185 13.53 7.42 16.27
CA LYS A 185 13.34 6.95 14.90
C LYS A 185 14.67 6.61 14.21
N CYS A 186 15.71 7.43 14.41
CA CYS A 186 17.05 7.16 13.89
C CYS A 186 17.66 5.89 14.49
N ASP A 187 17.53 5.69 15.80
CA ASP A 187 18.02 4.49 16.48
C ASP A 187 17.31 3.23 15.98
N LEU A 188 15.99 3.29 15.79
CA LEU A 188 15.23 2.18 15.22
C LEU A 188 15.62 1.88 13.76
N ASP A 189 15.88 2.91 12.95
CA ASP A 189 16.32 2.72 11.57
C ASP A 189 17.72 2.08 11.51
N ARG A 190 18.64 2.53 12.38
CA ARG A 190 19.99 1.99 12.52
C ARG A 190 19.95 0.54 13.01
N GLY A 191 19.29 0.29 14.13
CA GLY A 191 19.17 -1.05 14.71
C GLY A 191 18.53 -2.05 13.74
N TYR A 192 17.51 -1.63 12.98
CA TYR A 192 16.96 -2.48 11.94
C TYR A 192 17.99 -2.78 10.86
N SER A 193 18.68 -1.77 10.34
CA SER A 193 19.74 -1.96 9.34
C SER A 193 20.85 -2.87 9.84
N ASP A 194 21.17 -2.79 11.14
CA ASP A 194 22.21 -3.59 11.75
C ASP A 194 21.81 -5.06 11.91
N SER A 195 20.53 -5.32 12.15
CA SER A 195 19.98 -6.68 12.20
C SER A 195 19.92 -7.40 10.84
N LEU A 196 20.11 -6.70 9.72
CA LEU A 196 20.06 -7.29 8.38
C LEU A 196 21.41 -7.93 8.00
N GLY A 197 21.34 -9.06 7.30
CA GLY A 197 22.52 -9.65 6.66
C GLY A 197 23.17 -8.73 5.63
N ILE A 198 24.47 -8.92 5.38
CA ILE A 198 25.29 -8.03 4.54
C ILE A 198 24.68 -7.81 3.15
N GLN A 199 24.21 -8.86 2.48
CA GLN A 199 23.59 -8.75 1.15
C GLN A 199 22.32 -7.90 1.17
N GLN A 200 21.46 -8.09 2.17
CA GLN A 200 20.22 -7.31 2.32
C GLN A 200 20.52 -5.84 2.63
N ARG A 201 21.58 -5.57 3.41
CA ARG A 201 22.03 -4.21 3.71
C ARG A 201 22.50 -3.49 2.44
N ARG A 202 23.27 -4.17 1.56
CA ARG A 202 23.73 -3.61 0.27
C ARG A 202 22.60 -3.29 -0.71
N GLN A 203 21.51 -4.06 -0.67
CA GLN A 203 20.34 -3.83 -1.55
C GLN A 203 19.42 -2.69 -1.06
N LYS A 204 19.62 -2.17 0.15
CA LYS A 204 18.85 -1.03 0.64
C LYS A 204 19.37 0.27 0.06
N SER A 205 18.44 1.13 -0.36
CA SER A 205 18.77 2.51 -0.71
C SER A 205 19.32 3.26 0.52
N LYS A 206 20.38 4.03 0.30
CA LYS A 206 20.87 5.00 1.27
C LYS A 206 19.83 6.12 1.41
N VAL A 207 19.49 6.47 2.64
CA VAL A 207 18.55 7.55 2.93
C VAL A 207 19.27 8.59 3.77
N THR A 208 19.46 9.78 3.21
CA THR A 208 19.97 10.96 3.91
C THR A 208 18.80 11.81 4.40
N ARG A 209 19.09 12.82 5.22
CA ARG A 209 18.09 13.77 5.71
C ARG A 209 18.29 15.10 5.01
N SER A 210 17.20 15.74 4.58
CA SER A 210 17.29 17.10 4.08
C SER A 210 17.80 18.04 5.18
N ALA A 211 18.76 18.89 4.82
CA ALA A 211 19.27 19.95 5.70
C ALA A 211 18.49 21.25 5.54
N THR A 212 17.91 21.47 4.35
CA THR A 212 17.28 22.72 3.92
C THR A 212 15.76 22.64 3.92
N GLU A 213 15.21 21.48 3.56
CA GLU A 213 13.76 21.31 3.43
C GLU A 213 13.15 20.69 4.69
N MET A 214 11.98 21.19 5.06
CA MET A 214 11.14 20.59 6.10
C MET A 214 9.68 20.58 5.64
N THR A 215 8.92 19.58 6.06
CA THR A 215 7.49 19.51 5.74
C THR A 215 6.71 20.40 6.70
N MET A 216 5.81 21.22 6.16
CA MET A 216 4.85 22.04 6.92
C MET A 216 3.58 21.30 7.33
N THR A 217 3.51 19.98 7.09
CA THR A 217 2.37 19.17 7.48
C THR A 217 2.20 19.20 9.00
N PRO A 218 1.02 19.55 9.54
CA PRO A 218 0.80 19.65 10.98
C PRO A 218 0.90 18.28 11.67
N PRO A 219 1.10 18.25 13.00
CA PRO A 219 1.14 17.01 13.76
C PRO A 219 -0.20 16.26 13.67
N PRO A 220 -0.19 14.92 13.60
CA PRO A 220 -1.42 14.12 13.65
C PRO A 220 -2.18 14.34 14.96
N ARG A 221 -3.52 14.39 14.91
CA ARG A 221 -4.40 14.70 16.08
C ARG A 221 -4.11 13.88 17.34
N ASN A 222 -3.69 12.62 17.18
CA ASN A 222 -3.49 11.68 18.29
C ASN A 222 -2.01 11.46 18.64
N ILE A 223 -1.11 12.35 18.19
CA ILE A 223 0.31 12.22 18.52
C ILE A 223 0.57 12.68 19.96
N PRO A 224 1.36 11.95 20.75
CA PRO A 224 1.70 12.36 22.11
C PRO A 224 2.45 13.70 22.16
N GLY A 225 2.19 14.53 23.17
CA GLY A 225 2.84 15.85 23.31
C GLY A 225 4.38 15.81 23.34
N TRP A 226 4.99 14.79 23.98
CA TRP A 226 6.44 14.62 24.00
C TRP A 226 7.07 14.44 22.62
N ALA A 227 6.28 14.00 21.63
CA ALA A 227 6.73 13.80 20.27
C ALA A 227 6.72 15.08 19.43
N ILE A 228 6.08 16.15 19.92
CA ILE A 228 6.01 17.46 19.29
C ILE A 228 7.15 18.33 19.85
N SER A 229 7.83 19.09 18.99
CA SER A 229 8.86 20.04 19.37
C SER A 229 8.26 21.13 20.25
N THR A 230 8.98 21.52 21.31
CA THR A 230 8.55 22.62 22.20
C THR A 230 8.53 23.97 21.50
N THR A 231 9.29 24.11 20.42
CA THR A 231 9.34 25.30 19.56
C THR A 231 8.29 25.30 18.45
N TYR A 232 7.49 24.24 18.34
CA TYR A 232 6.40 24.19 17.38
C TYR A 232 5.18 24.90 17.97
N HIS A 233 5.00 26.15 17.58
CA HIS A 233 3.81 26.93 17.89
C HIS A 233 2.85 26.82 16.71
N LEU A 234 1.58 26.50 17.01
CA LEU A 234 0.49 26.63 16.05
C LEU A 234 0.15 28.12 15.98
N ASP A 235 0.98 28.90 15.29
CA ASP A 235 0.63 30.28 14.95
C ASP A 235 -0.25 30.22 13.69
N GLY A 236 -1.58 30.32 13.89
CA GLY A 236 -2.60 30.49 12.83
C GLY A 236 -3.54 29.31 12.63
#